data_AF-A0AAV9HJV2-F1
#
_entry.id   AF-A0AAV9HJV2-F1
#
_cell.length_a   1.000
_cell.length_b   1.000
_cell.length_c   1.000
_cell.angle_alpha   90.00
_cell.angle_beta   90.00
_cell.angle_gamma   90.00
#
_symmetry.space_group_name_H-M   'P 1'
#
loop_
_entity.id
_entity.type
_entity.pdbx_description
1 polymer ?
#
loop_
_entity_poly.entity_id
_entity_poly.type
_entity_poly.pdbx_seq_one_letter_code
_entity_poly.pdbx_strand_id
1 'polypeptide(L)'
;MTFHVTDPSIAPKDVVEVQLYRPHKDHLPNVKVGDAILLQRPQVKALSKKGHGLRSGVETAWAVYDEDEGPPQIKGLPVEDWEEYREYMTELRQWWKAMDEGTNKKLQEKGKKMMEL
;
A
#
# COMPACT_ATOMS: atom_id res chain seq x y z
N MET A 1 8.96 7.27 -3.65
CA MET A 1 8.49 6.88 -2.30
C MET A 1 8.40 5.36 -2.27
N THR A 2 8.84 4.75 -1.17
CA THR A 2 8.78 3.29 -0.98
C THR A 2 8.06 2.98 0.32
N PHE A 3 7.14 2.01 0.28
CA PHE A 3 6.45 1.48 1.46
C PHE A 3 6.13 -0.01 1.24
N HIS A 4 5.54 -0.66 2.23
CA HIS A 4 5.21 -2.08 2.19
C HIS A 4 3.72 -2.27 2.40
N VAL A 5 3.13 -3.21 1.67
CA VAL A 5 1.72 -3.59 1.82
C VAL A 5 1.62 -5.06 2.23
N THR A 6 0.52 -5.39 2.90
CA THR A 6 0.09 -6.76 3.17
C THR A 6 -1.42 -6.85 3.06
N ASP A 7 -1.92 -8.06 2.90
CA ASP A 7 -3.34 -8.37 2.95
C ASP A 7 -3.54 -9.75 3.63
N PRO A 8 -4.78 -10.24 3.79
CA PRO A 8 -5.05 -11.55 4.37
C PRO A 8 -4.42 -12.74 3.63
N SER A 9 -4.05 -12.59 2.36
CA SER A 9 -3.51 -13.68 1.54
C SER A 9 -2.03 -13.95 1.79
N ILE A 10 -1.25 -12.92 2.19
CA ILE A 10 0.20 -13.04 2.45
C ILE A 10 0.59 -12.83 3.92
N ALA A 11 -0.26 -12.20 4.72
CA ALA A 11 -0.10 -12.15 6.16
C ALA A 11 -0.23 -13.55 6.80
N PRO A 12 0.37 -13.80 7.96
CA PRO A 12 1.30 -12.93 8.70
C PRO A 12 2.75 -13.06 8.22
N LYS A 13 2.99 -13.69 7.07
CA LYS A 13 4.32 -14.17 6.68
C LYS A 13 5.11 -13.14 5.89
N ASP A 14 4.45 -12.36 5.04
CA ASP A 14 5.13 -11.51 4.07
C ASP A 14 4.53 -10.12 3.91
N VAL A 15 5.34 -9.26 3.29
CA VAL A 15 4.94 -7.93 2.82
C VAL A 15 5.48 -7.74 1.40
N VAL A 16 4.79 -6.93 0.61
CA VAL A 16 5.22 -6.58 -0.75
C VAL A 16 5.73 -5.14 -0.78
N GLU A 17 6.94 -4.93 -1.30
CA GLU A 17 7.49 -3.58 -1.50
C GLU A 17 6.77 -2.87 -2.66
N VAL A 18 6.32 -1.65 -2.41
CA VAL A 18 5.70 -0.76 -3.40
C VAL A 18 6.60 0.46 -3.59
N GLN A 19 7.01 0.71 -4.83
CA GLN A 19 7.82 1.87 -5.21
C GLN A 19 7.02 2.80 -6.13
N LEU A 20 6.61 3.96 -5.59
CA LEU A 20 5.88 4.99 -6.33
C LEU A 20 6.80 6.14 -6.75
N TYR A 21 6.67 6.54 -8.00
CA TYR A 21 7.46 7.58 -8.67
C TYR A 21 6.54 8.63 -9.30
N ARG A 22 6.82 9.90 -9.00
CA ARG A 22 6.23 11.09 -9.63
C ARG A 22 7.28 12.18 -9.79
N PRO A 23 7.15 13.05 -10.82
CA PRO A 23 8.02 14.22 -10.96
C PRO A 23 7.93 15.19 -9.78
N HIS A 24 6.72 15.39 -9.23
CA HIS A 24 6.46 16.30 -8.12
C HIS A 24 6.08 15.53 -6.86
N LYS A 25 6.69 15.89 -5.72
CA LYS A 25 6.44 15.24 -4.42
C LYS A 25 4.99 15.35 -3.97
N ASP A 26 4.32 16.45 -4.29
CA ASP A 26 2.94 16.70 -3.87
C ASP A 26 1.94 15.73 -4.52
N HIS A 27 2.33 15.09 -5.62
CA HIS A 27 1.54 14.04 -6.26
C HIS A 27 1.75 12.67 -5.63
N LEU A 28 2.75 12.47 -4.77
CA LEU A 28 2.93 11.22 -4.05
C LEU A 28 1.91 11.11 -2.90
N PRO A 29 1.44 9.89 -2.57
CA PRO A 29 0.51 9.71 -1.48
C PRO A 29 1.18 10.01 -0.13
N ASN A 30 0.38 10.43 0.84
CA ASN A 30 0.75 10.42 2.25
C ASN A 30 0.12 9.16 2.86
N VAL A 31 0.96 8.19 3.24
CA VAL A 31 0.50 6.91 3.80
C VAL A 31 1.09 6.71 5.19
N LYS A 32 0.28 6.14 6.09
CA LYS A 32 0.65 5.71 7.43
C LYS A 32 0.40 4.21 7.56
N VAL A 33 1.05 3.60 8.55
CA VAL A 33 0.78 2.20 8.89
C VAL A 33 -0.68 2.07 9.31
N GLY A 34 -1.42 1.17 8.67
CA GLY A 34 -2.85 0.95 8.92
C GLY A 34 -3.79 1.64 7.93
N ASP A 35 -3.29 2.53 7.08
CA ASP A 35 -4.06 3.01 5.93
C ASP A 35 -4.23 1.88 4.91
N ALA A 36 -5.36 1.88 4.19
CA ALA A 36 -5.56 1.02 3.04
C ALA A 36 -5.27 1.79 1.75
N ILE A 37 -4.69 1.12 0.76
CA ILE A 37 -4.34 1.74 -0.52
C ILE A 37 -4.84 0.91 -1.70
N LEU A 38 -5.59 1.56 -2.59
CA LEU A 38 -5.93 1.03 -3.90
C LEU A 38 -4.86 1.44 -4.90
N LEU A 39 -4.27 0.48 -5.61
CA LEU A 39 -3.30 0.72 -6.69
C LEU A 39 -3.89 0.25 -8.02
N GLN A 40 -4.09 1.16 -8.97
CA GLN A 40 -4.50 0.80 -10.32
C GLN A 40 -3.30 0.76 -11.26
N ARG A 41 -3.25 -0.26 -12.12
CA ARG A 41 -2.20 -0.47 -13.12
C ARG A 41 -0.75 -0.36 -12.56
N PRO A 42 -0.41 -0.96 -11.39
CA PRO A 42 0.99 -1.06 -10.99
C PRO A 42 1.73 -2.06 -11.89
N GLN A 43 3.04 -1.88 -12.08
CA GLN A 43 3.88 -2.87 -12.74
C GLN A 43 4.47 -3.83 -11.71
N VAL A 44 4.33 -5.14 -11.93
CA VAL A 44 5.09 -6.14 -11.16
C VAL A 44 6.53 -6.17 -11.66
N LYS A 45 7.49 -6.05 -10.75
CA LYS A 45 8.93 -6.08 -11.06
C LYS A 45 9.65 -7.04 -10.14
N ALA A 46 10.62 -7.77 -10.69
CA ALA A 46 11.60 -8.48 -9.88
C ALA A 46 12.47 -7.45 -9.14
N LEU A 47 12.64 -7.66 -7.84
CA LEU A 47 13.50 -6.86 -6.97
C LEU A 47 14.66 -7.73 -6.53
N SER A 48 15.89 -7.27 -6.84
CA SER A 48 17.11 -8.00 -6.49
C SER A 48 17.12 -8.31 -5.00
N LYS A 49 17.35 -9.59 -4.64
CA LYS A 49 17.37 -10.10 -3.25
C LYS A 49 16.06 -9.98 -2.45
N LYS A 50 14.98 -9.41 -3.02
CA LYS A 50 13.69 -9.18 -2.34
C LYS A 50 12.51 -9.92 -2.98
N GLY A 51 12.74 -10.64 -4.07
CA GLY A 51 11.70 -11.36 -4.81
C GLY A 51 11.02 -10.46 -5.84
N HIS A 52 9.74 -10.13 -5.62
CA HIS A 52 8.98 -9.25 -6.49
C HIS A 52 8.36 -8.09 -5.71
N GLY A 53 8.05 -7.01 -6.40
CA GLY A 53 7.38 -5.86 -5.84
C GLY A 53 6.56 -5.12 -6.89
N LEU A 54 5.87 -4.08 -6.44
CA LEU A 54 5.05 -3.22 -7.28
C LEU A 54 5.81 -1.93 -7.56
N ARG A 55 5.82 -1.49 -8.82
CA ARG A 55 6.42 -0.22 -9.24
C ARG A 55 5.41 0.58 -10.03
N SER A 56 5.31 1.88 -9.74
CA SER A 56 4.47 2.76 -10.55
C SER A 56 5.05 2.95 -11.96
N GLY A 57 4.19 2.83 -12.97
CA GLY A 57 4.41 3.36 -14.31
C GLY A 57 3.73 4.72 -14.50
N VAL A 58 3.66 5.17 -15.76
CA VAL A 58 3.05 6.45 -16.14
C VAL A 58 1.53 6.46 -15.94
N GLU A 59 0.86 5.31 -16.08
CA GLU A 59 -0.60 5.16 -15.96
C GLU A 59 -1.06 4.68 -14.58
N THR A 60 -0.11 4.42 -13.66
CA THR A 60 -0.44 3.93 -12.31
C THR A 60 -1.18 5.02 -11.56
N ALA A 61 -2.32 4.71 -10.94
CA ALA A 61 -3.06 5.64 -10.08
C ALA A 61 -3.23 5.06 -8.67
N TRP A 62 -3.54 5.90 -7.68
CA TRP A 62 -3.74 5.44 -6.31
C TRP A 62 -4.75 6.27 -5.53
N ALA A 63 -5.47 5.58 -4.66
CA ALA A 63 -6.37 6.16 -3.66
C ALA A 63 -5.97 5.62 -2.28
N VAL A 64 -5.73 6.52 -1.33
CA VAL A 64 -5.42 6.17 0.06
C VAL A 64 -6.65 6.39 0.92
N TYR A 65 -7.06 5.35 1.61
CA TYR A 65 -8.18 5.35 2.55
C TYR A 65 -7.59 5.35 3.96
N ASP A 66 -7.59 6.51 4.61
CA ASP A 66 -7.15 6.71 6.00
C ASP A 66 -8.31 6.55 7.00
N GLU A 67 -8.08 6.69 8.29
CA GLU A 67 -9.14 6.47 9.30
C GLU A 67 -10.40 7.35 9.12
N ASP A 68 -10.32 8.43 8.35
CA ASP A 68 -11.48 9.27 8.06
C ASP A 68 -12.41 8.54 7.08
N GLU A 69 -13.72 8.58 7.35
CA GLU A 69 -14.74 7.98 6.47
C GLU A 69 -15.03 8.84 5.23
N GLY A 70 -14.26 9.90 4.99
CA GLY A 70 -14.39 10.80 3.85
C GLY A 70 -13.92 10.19 2.52
N PRO A 71 -13.92 10.99 1.43
CA PRO A 71 -13.28 10.60 0.16
C PRO A 71 -11.80 10.26 0.36
N PRO A 72 -11.27 9.23 -0.31
CA PRO A 72 -9.87 8.86 -0.20
C PRO A 72 -8.98 9.97 -0.77
N GLN A 73 -7.74 10.01 -0.31
CA GLN A 73 -6.73 10.86 -0.91
C GLN A 73 -6.36 10.32 -2.29
N ILE A 74 -6.75 11.06 -3.33
CA ILE A 74 -6.36 10.81 -4.72
C ILE A 74 -5.37 11.90 -5.13
N LYS A 75 -4.10 11.52 -5.25
CA LYS A 75 -3.02 12.42 -5.68
C LYS A 75 -2.42 11.95 -7.00
N GLY A 76 -2.35 12.86 -7.98
CA GLY A 76 -1.83 12.54 -9.31
C GLY A 76 -2.95 12.19 -10.29
N LEU A 77 -2.95 10.97 -10.81
CA LEU A 77 -3.96 10.54 -11.78
C LEU A 77 -5.30 10.22 -11.07
N PRO A 78 -6.44 10.44 -11.74
CA PRO A 78 -7.72 9.99 -11.23
C PRO A 78 -7.73 8.47 -11.05
N VAL A 79 -8.45 8.00 -10.04
CA VAL A 79 -8.71 6.58 -9.79
C VAL A 79 -10.15 6.32 -10.18
N GLU A 80 -10.34 5.40 -11.13
CA GLU A 80 -11.67 5.01 -11.60
C GLU A 80 -12.36 4.14 -10.53
N ASP A 81 -13.67 4.32 -10.35
CA ASP A 81 -14.53 3.48 -9.52
C ASP A 81 -14.07 3.32 -8.06
N TRP A 82 -13.34 4.30 -7.52
CA TRP A 82 -12.80 4.21 -6.17
C TRP A 82 -13.91 4.04 -5.13
N GLU A 83 -15.08 4.64 -5.34
CA GLU A 83 -16.24 4.50 -4.46
C GLU A 83 -16.65 3.05 -4.25
N GLU A 84 -16.55 2.20 -5.29
CA GLU A 84 -16.94 0.79 -5.25
C GLU A 84 -16.04 -0.04 -4.33
N TYR A 85 -14.78 0.38 -4.15
CA TYR A 85 -13.83 -0.30 -3.27
C TYR A 85 -13.91 0.15 -1.81
N ARG A 86 -14.73 1.15 -1.48
CA ARG A 86 -14.77 1.76 -0.13
C ARG A 86 -15.05 0.75 0.97
N GLU A 87 -16.02 -0.13 0.77
CA GLU A 87 -16.39 -1.15 1.76
C GLU A 87 -15.21 -2.10 2.00
N TYR A 88 -14.66 -2.67 0.94
CA TYR A 88 -13.51 -3.57 1.02
C TYR A 88 -12.26 -2.91 1.66
N MET A 89 -11.98 -1.65 1.32
CA MET A 89 -10.87 -0.90 1.92
C MET A 89 -11.09 -0.65 3.42
N THR A 90 -12.34 -0.43 3.82
CA THR A 90 -12.72 -0.30 5.24
C THR A 90 -12.51 -1.62 5.97
N GLU A 91 -12.94 -2.74 5.38
CA GLU A 91 -12.73 -4.09 5.92
C GLU A 91 -11.24 -4.42 6.06
N LEU A 92 -10.40 -4.08 5.08
CA LEU A 92 -8.95 -4.29 5.16
C LEU A 92 -8.32 -3.53 6.34
N ARG A 93 -8.75 -2.30 6.60
CA ARG A 93 -8.26 -1.55 7.77
C ARG A 93 -8.74 -2.16 9.08
N GLN A 94 -10.00 -2.58 9.15
CA GLN A 94 -10.55 -3.24 10.33
C GLN A 94 -9.82 -4.56 10.60
N TRP A 95 -9.55 -5.33 9.56
CA TRP A 95 -8.73 -6.53 9.61
C TRP A 95 -7.34 -6.22 10.17
N TRP A 96 -6.63 -5.22 9.63
CA TRP A 96 -5.31 -4.82 10.14
C TRP A 96 -5.34 -4.42 11.62
N LYS A 97 -6.37 -3.69 12.05
CA LYS A 97 -6.57 -3.31 13.46
C LYS A 97 -6.87 -4.50 14.37
N ALA A 98 -7.56 -5.51 13.85
CA ALA A 98 -7.89 -6.73 14.58
C ALA A 98 -6.73 -7.73 14.68
N MET A 99 -5.65 -7.54 13.90
CA MET A 99 -4.45 -8.37 14.01
C MET A 99 -3.75 -8.16 15.35
N ASP A 100 -3.23 -9.25 15.91
CA ASP A 100 -2.38 -9.22 17.11
C ASP A 100 -1.21 -8.24 16.94
N GLU A 101 -0.97 -7.40 17.96
CA GLU A 101 0.07 -6.37 17.94
C GLU A 101 1.46 -6.95 17.64
N GLY A 102 1.75 -8.15 18.15
CA GLY A 102 3.00 -8.86 17.90
C GLY A 102 3.15 -9.25 16.42
N THR A 103 2.05 -9.60 15.77
CA THR A 103 2.03 -9.89 14.32
C THR A 103 2.26 -8.62 13.49
N ASN A 104 1.56 -7.53 13.83
CA ASN A 104 1.73 -6.24 13.15
C ASN A 104 3.18 -5.74 13.26
N LYS A 105 3.78 -5.88 14.44
CA LYS A 105 5.18 -5.51 14.67
C LYS A 105 6.15 -6.36 13.82
N LYS A 106 5.93 -7.67 13.73
CA LYS A 106 6.76 -8.56 12.88
C LYS A 106 6.70 -8.18 11.40
N LEU A 107 5.51 -7.84 10.88
CA LEU A 107 5.35 -7.40 9.50
C LEU A 107 6.08 -6.07 9.24
N GLN A 108 5.99 -5.12 10.18
CA GLN A 108 6.75 -3.86 10.10
C GLN A 108 8.26 -4.08 10.16
N GLU A 109 8.75 -4.96 11.03
CA GLU A 109 10.16 -5.34 11.10
C GLU A 109 10.64 -6.02 9.82
N LYS A 110 9.81 -6.87 9.21
CA LYS A 110 10.13 -7.50 7.91
C LYS A 110 10.27 -6.45 6.80
N GLY A 111 9.35 -5.49 6.73
CA GLY A 111 9.45 -4.36 5.79
C GLY A 111 10.71 -3.53 6.02
N LYS A 112 11.09 -3.27 7.28
CA LYS A 112 12.35 -2.56 7.59
C LYS A 112 13.59 -3.33 7.10
N LYS A 113 13.68 -4.63 7.39
CA LYS A 113 14.78 -5.49 6.91
C LYS A 113 14.83 -5.53 5.39
N MET A 114 13.68 -5.54 4.72
CA MET A 114 13.63 -5.50 3.26
C MET A 114 14.24 -4.21 2.70
N MET A 115 14.15 -3.07 3.39
CA MET A 115 14.80 -1.82 2.93
C MET A 115 16.34 -1.85 3.03
N GLU A 116 16.91 -2.74 3.85
CA GLU A 116 18.35 -2.84 4.10
C GLU A 116 19.09 -3.77 3.12
N LEU A 117 18.36 -4.48 2.24
CA LEU A 117 18.89 -5.41 1.22
C LEU A 117 19.19 -4.74 -0.13
#